data_AF-A0A522DXM8-F1
#
_entry.id   AF-A0A522DXM8-F1
#
_cell.length_a   1.000
_cell.length_b   1.000
_cell.length_c   1.000
_cell.angle_alpha   90.00
_cell.angle_beta   90.00
_cell.angle_gamma   90.00
#
_symmetry.space_group_name_H-M   'P 1'
#
loop_
_entity.id
_entity.type
_entity.pdbx_description
1 polymer ?
#
loop_
_entity_poly.entity_id
_entity_poly.type
_entity_poly.pdbx_seq_one_letter_code
_entity_poly.pdbx_strand_id
1 'polypeptide(L)'
;MLITALLAITLGWLQSCKPKGAQSAVSGDAAAKVYVAPGKYDEFYDFVSGGFSGQMAVYGIPSGRLLRVIPVFSVDPEKGYGYSEETKPMLNTSHGFVPWDDLHHIALSETDGIQDGRWVFANGNNTPRIARVDLKTFRTAEIIEIPNSAGNHSSPFITENSEYVIAGTRFSVPLDNTSGDVPINTYKENFKGTVSFIAVDKTSGKMSISFQVLMPGVNFDLARAGKGVSHGWMFFSCYNSEKANTLLEVNASQKDKDFIIAVNWK
;
A
#
# COMPACT_ATOMS: atom_id res chain seq x y z
N MET A 1 -64.70 39.55 8.76
CA MET A 1 -63.86 38.81 9.73
C MET A 1 -63.37 37.45 9.20
N LEU A 2 -63.12 37.28 7.90
CA LEU A 2 -62.57 36.01 7.36
C LEU A 2 -61.30 36.17 6.52
N ILE A 3 -60.84 37.40 6.27
CA ILE A 3 -59.68 37.67 5.38
C ILE A 3 -58.39 37.90 6.18
N THR A 4 -58.47 38.29 7.45
CA THR A 4 -57.31 38.46 8.33
C THR A 4 -56.78 37.16 8.95
N ALA A 5 -57.57 36.08 8.96
CA ALA A 5 -57.13 34.78 9.46
C ALA A 5 -56.32 33.96 8.43
N LEU A 6 -56.45 34.26 7.13
CA LEU A 6 -55.78 33.50 6.07
C LEU A 6 -54.31 33.92 5.85
N LEU A 7 -53.95 35.16 6.20
CA LEU A 7 -52.57 35.67 6.07
C LEU A 7 -51.64 35.22 7.20
N ALA A 8 -52.18 34.81 8.36
CA ALA A 8 -51.38 34.33 9.48
C ALA A 8 -50.98 32.85 9.32
N ILE A 9 -51.70 32.09 8.50
CA ILE A 9 -51.46 30.65 8.29
C ILE A 9 -50.41 30.41 7.18
N THR A 10 -50.23 31.35 6.25
CA THR A 10 -49.26 31.22 5.16
C THR A 10 -47.82 31.58 5.55
N LEU A 11 -47.60 32.31 6.65
CA LEU A 11 -46.26 32.60 7.19
C LEU A 11 -45.68 31.45 8.04
N GLY A 12 -46.50 30.50 8.49
CA GLY A 12 -46.06 29.35 9.28
C GLY A 12 -45.45 28.20 8.46
N TRP A 13 -45.66 28.16 7.14
CA TRP A 13 -45.26 27.05 6.28
C TRP A 13 -43.92 27.25 5.55
N LEU A 14 -43.31 28.44 5.65
CA LEU A 14 -42.01 28.73 5.03
C LEU A 14 -40.81 28.41 5.94
N GLN A 15 -41.01 27.93 7.17
CA GLN A 15 -39.91 27.47 8.04
C GLN A 15 -39.60 25.96 7.88
N SER A 16 -40.38 25.21 7.08
CA SER A 16 -40.24 23.75 7.00
C SER A 16 -39.37 23.24 5.84
N CYS A 17 -38.72 24.13 5.09
CA CYS A 17 -37.76 23.81 4.03
C CYS A 17 -36.44 24.57 4.20
N LYS A 18 -35.89 24.61 5.41
CA LYS A 18 -34.43 24.77 5.54
C LYS A 18 -33.81 23.40 5.27
N PRO A 19 -32.87 23.23 4.32
CA PRO A 19 -32.01 22.06 4.33
C PRO A 19 -31.46 21.97 5.75
N LYS A 20 -31.56 20.81 6.40
CA LYS A 20 -30.94 20.58 7.71
C LYS A 20 -29.46 20.90 7.53
N GLY A 21 -29.11 22.11 7.93
CA GLY A 21 -27.92 22.79 7.47
C GLY A 21 -26.69 22.16 8.06
N ALA A 22 -25.55 22.52 7.45
CA ALA A 22 -24.20 22.28 7.93
C ALA A 22 -24.01 22.50 9.46
N GLN A 23 -24.89 23.23 10.15
CA GLN A 23 -24.93 23.30 11.61
C GLN A 23 -24.96 21.93 12.31
N SER A 24 -25.67 20.93 11.79
CA SER A 24 -25.74 19.61 12.46
C SER A 24 -24.47 18.77 12.27
N ALA A 25 -23.60 19.15 11.32
CA ALA A 25 -22.27 18.58 11.15
C ALA A 25 -21.21 19.31 12.01
N VAL A 26 -21.49 20.55 12.43
CA VAL A 26 -20.59 21.43 13.21
C VAL A 26 -20.92 21.42 14.71
N SER A 27 -22.09 20.91 15.13
CA SER A 27 -22.53 20.91 16.53
C SER A 27 -22.11 19.68 17.35
N GLY A 28 -21.37 18.75 16.77
CA GLY A 28 -20.68 17.72 17.55
C GLY A 28 -19.29 18.24 17.90
N ASP A 29 -18.93 18.26 19.18
CA ASP A 29 -17.58 18.61 19.59
C ASP A 29 -16.59 17.62 18.97
N ALA A 30 -15.97 18.01 17.85
CA ALA A 30 -15.01 17.18 17.14
C ALA A 30 -13.85 16.77 18.06
N ALA A 31 -13.51 17.60 19.05
CA ALA A 31 -12.52 17.28 20.05
C ALA A 31 -12.98 16.13 20.96
N ALA A 32 -14.25 16.12 21.39
CA ALA A 32 -14.81 15.03 22.18
C ALA A 32 -14.82 13.68 21.42
N LYS A 33 -14.91 13.69 20.09
CA LYS A 33 -14.89 12.46 19.28
C LYS A 33 -13.50 11.83 19.14
N VAL A 34 -12.44 12.62 19.27
CA VAL A 34 -11.04 12.16 19.18
C VAL A 34 -10.36 12.06 20.54
N TYR A 35 -11.01 12.54 21.60
CA TYR A 35 -10.46 12.49 22.94
C TYR A 35 -10.56 11.08 23.54
N VAL A 36 -9.40 10.51 23.89
CA VAL A 36 -9.29 9.26 24.63
C VAL A 36 -8.65 9.55 25.98
N ALA A 37 -9.42 9.44 27.06
CA ALA A 37 -8.99 9.77 28.41
C ALA A 37 -7.84 8.86 28.91
N PRO A 38 -7.02 9.32 29.87
CA PRO A 38 -6.03 8.46 30.54
C PRO A 38 -6.67 7.18 31.10
N GLY A 39 -6.02 6.04 30.87
CA GLY A 39 -6.55 4.72 31.26
C GLY A 39 -7.63 4.16 30.32
N LYS A 40 -7.93 4.82 29.20
CA LYS A 40 -8.78 4.30 28.12
C LYS A 40 -7.95 3.95 26.88
N TYR A 41 -8.46 2.99 26.11
CA TYR A 41 -7.83 2.52 24.88
C TYR A 41 -8.44 3.18 23.65
N ASP A 42 -7.62 3.28 22.60
CA ASP A 42 -8.08 3.53 21.24
C ASP A 42 -8.90 2.33 20.73
N GLU A 43 -9.75 2.58 19.72
CA GLU A 43 -10.61 1.58 19.11
C GLU A 43 -9.87 0.80 18.01
N PHE A 44 -9.01 1.47 17.24
CA PHE A 44 -8.27 0.86 16.15
C PHE A 44 -6.76 1.12 16.24
N TYR A 45 -6.00 0.16 15.71
CA TYR A 45 -4.61 0.36 15.33
C TYR A 45 -4.56 0.80 13.86
N ASP A 46 -3.77 1.84 13.59
CA ASP A 46 -3.45 2.28 12.25
C ASP A 46 -1.96 2.03 11.97
N PHE A 47 -1.68 1.21 10.96
CA PHE A 47 -0.33 0.87 10.53
C PHE A 47 0.03 1.76 9.34
N VAL A 48 0.93 2.70 9.58
CA VAL A 48 1.22 3.80 8.67
C VAL A 48 2.61 3.61 8.08
N SER A 49 2.70 3.81 6.77
CA SER A 49 3.98 3.88 6.08
C SER A 49 4.81 5.05 6.60
N GLY A 50 6.09 4.82 6.87
CA GLY A 50 7.04 5.89 7.20
C GLY A 50 7.70 6.52 5.97
N GLY A 51 7.31 6.14 4.75
CA GLY A 51 7.94 6.56 3.49
C GLY A 51 9.46 6.36 3.53
N PHE A 52 10.21 7.40 3.14
CA PHE A 52 11.67 7.44 3.13
C PHE A 52 12.36 7.26 4.48
N SER A 53 11.62 7.22 5.61
CA SER A 53 12.23 6.77 6.86
C SER A 53 12.58 5.28 6.83
N GLY A 54 11.92 4.49 5.97
CA GLY A 54 12.09 3.03 5.89
C GLY A 54 11.45 2.27 7.06
N GLN A 55 10.69 2.95 7.92
CA GLN A 55 10.12 2.42 9.16
C GLN A 55 8.59 2.37 9.08
N MET A 56 7.95 1.60 9.95
CA MET A 56 6.48 1.53 10.05
C MET A 56 6.02 2.12 11.38
N ALA A 57 5.07 3.06 11.34
CA ALA A 57 4.48 3.64 12.54
C ALA A 57 3.15 2.97 12.88
N VAL A 58 2.85 2.87 14.17
CA VAL A 58 1.57 2.36 14.67
C VAL A 58 0.91 3.44 15.49
N TYR A 59 -0.26 3.90 15.05
CA TYR A 59 -1.07 4.90 15.72
C TYR A 59 -2.31 4.28 16.35
N GLY A 60 -2.81 4.90 17.42
CA GLY A 60 -4.13 4.63 17.97
C GLY A 60 -5.17 5.57 17.38
N ILE A 61 -6.32 5.05 16.98
CA ILE A 61 -7.45 5.83 16.46
C ILE A 61 -8.65 5.66 17.43
N PRO A 62 -9.32 6.74 17.85
CA PRO A 62 -9.30 8.07 17.24
C PRO A 62 -8.30 9.06 17.84
N SER A 63 -7.48 8.69 18.83
CA SER A 63 -6.62 9.68 19.52
C SER A 63 -5.49 10.26 18.67
N GLY A 64 -5.09 9.57 17.60
CA GLY A 64 -3.96 9.96 16.75
C GLY A 64 -2.60 9.84 17.44
N ARG A 65 -2.52 9.13 18.58
CA ARG A 65 -1.27 8.97 19.34
C ARG A 65 -0.38 7.93 18.68
N LEU A 66 0.90 8.25 18.51
CA LEU A 66 1.93 7.29 18.10
C LEU A 66 2.18 6.30 19.25
N LEU A 67 1.93 5.02 19.01
CA LEU A 67 2.10 3.95 19.98
C LEU A 67 3.46 3.25 19.81
N ARG A 68 3.93 3.09 18.58
CA ARG A 68 5.17 2.38 18.27
C ARG A 68 5.74 2.77 16.90
N VAL A 69 7.05 2.73 16.77
CA VAL A 69 7.75 2.68 15.47
C VAL A 69 8.44 1.32 15.37
N ILE A 70 8.17 0.58 14.30
CA ILE A 70 8.72 -0.75 14.01
C ILE A 70 9.81 -0.59 12.95
N PRO A 71 11.05 -1.03 13.22
CA PRO A 71 12.10 -1.03 12.22
C PRO A 71 11.89 -2.05 11.11
N VAL A 72 12.11 -1.62 9.87
CA VAL A 72 11.89 -2.46 8.69
C VAL A 72 13.08 -2.39 7.74
N PHE A 73 13.23 -1.30 6.99
CA PHE A 73 14.24 -1.17 5.93
C PHE A 73 15.37 -0.21 6.25
N SER A 74 15.34 0.45 7.42
CA SER A 74 16.42 1.30 7.88
C SER A 74 16.97 0.87 9.24
N VAL A 75 18.18 1.33 9.54
CA VAL A 75 18.81 1.09 10.84
C VAL A 75 18.06 1.85 11.94
N ASP A 76 17.89 1.22 13.09
CA ASP A 76 17.29 1.85 14.28
C ASP A 76 18.22 1.61 15.49
N PRO A 77 19.04 2.62 15.87
CA PRO A 77 20.00 2.48 16.96
C PRO A 77 19.34 2.41 18.34
N GLU A 78 18.14 2.96 18.52
CA GLU A 78 17.39 2.86 19.78
C GLU A 78 17.07 1.39 20.08
N LYS A 79 16.72 0.63 19.04
CA LYS A 79 16.30 -0.78 19.14
C LYS A 79 17.41 -1.77 18.77
N GLY A 80 18.58 -1.28 18.35
CA GLY A 80 19.70 -2.08 17.85
C GLY A 80 19.44 -2.77 16.51
N TYR A 81 18.38 -2.38 15.78
CA TYR A 81 18.01 -2.99 14.51
C TYR A 81 18.98 -2.56 13.41
N GLY A 82 19.54 -3.54 12.69
CA GLY A 82 20.64 -3.34 11.75
C GLY A 82 22.02 -3.31 12.42
N TYR A 83 22.08 -3.44 13.75
CA TYR A 83 23.32 -3.53 14.52
C TYR A 83 23.49 -4.89 15.21
N SER A 84 22.40 -5.60 15.53
CA SER A 84 22.44 -6.95 16.09
C SER A 84 22.69 -8.01 15.01
N GLU A 85 23.26 -9.16 15.38
CA GLU A 85 23.56 -10.24 14.44
C GLU A 85 22.30 -10.80 13.75
N GLU A 86 21.15 -10.76 14.43
CA GLU A 86 19.87 -11.22 13.89
C GLU A 86 19.28 -10.24 12.87
N THR A 87 19.63 -8.96 12.95
CA THR A 87 19.01 -7.90 12.14
C THR A 87 19.92 -7.33 11.07
N LYS A 88 21.25 -7.49 11.20
CA LYS A 88 22.21 -7.15 10.13
C LYS A 88 21.85 -7.80 8.78
N PRO A 89 21.52 -9.11 8.70
CA PRO A 89 21.17 -9.74 7.43
C PRO A 89 19.90 -9.17 6.79
N MET A 90 18.97 -8.61 7.58
CA MET A 90 17.72 -8.03 7.06
C MET A 90 17.96 -6.83 6.13
N LEU A 91 19.08 -6.14 6.31
CA LEU A 91 19.46 -4.96 5.54
C LEU A 91 20.49 -5.26 4.44
N ASN A 92 20.88 -6.53 4.28
CA ASN A 92 21.72 -6.96 3.17
C ASN A 92 20.85 -7.31 1.96
N THR A 93 21.32 -6.89 0.81
CA THR A 93 20.67 -7.07 -0.50
C THR A 93 21.68 -7.65 -1.48
N SER A 94 21.22 -7.97 -2.68
CA SER A 94 22.08 -8.31 -3.82
C SER A 94 23.10 -7.21 -4.16
N HIS A 95 22.85 -5.98 -3.71
CA HIS A 95 23.72 -4.80 -3.88
C HIS A 95 24.56 -4.47 -2.64
N GLY A 96 24.59 -5.36 -1.64
CA GLY A 96 25.30 -5.16 -0.37
C GLY A 96 24.40 -4.58 0.73
N PHE A 97 25.02 -3.94 1.72
CA PHE A 97 24.32 -3.38 2.87
C PHE A 97 23.60 -2.08 2.50
N VAL A 98 22.28 -2.05 2.67
CA VAL A 98 21.40 -0.92 2.34
C VAL A 98 20.61 -0.51 3.60
N PRO A 99 21.07 0.50 4.35
CA PRO A 99 20.49 0.89 5.65
C PRO A 99 19.32 1.87 5.56
N TRP A 100 18.62 1.92 4.43
CA TRP A 100 17.48 2.80 4.17
C TRP A 100 16.59 2.25 3.05
N ASP A 101 15.34 2.68 2.99
CA ASP A 101 14.45 2.50 1.83
C ASP A 101 13.24 3.44 1.94
N ASP A 102 12.40 3.45 0.91
CA ASP A 102 11.07 4.03 0.91
C ASP A 102 10.03 2.93 1.22
N LEU A 103 9.60 2.86 2.48
CA LEU A 103 8.51 1.98 2.88
C LEU A 103 7.20 2.59 2.39
N HIS A 104 6.56 2.02 1.36
CA HIS A 104 5.54 2.76 0.61
C HIS A 104 4.10 2.42 0.98
N HIS A 105 3.67 1.17 0.79
CA HIS A 105 2.33 0.69 1.07
C HIS A 105 2.34 -0.37 2.19
N ILE A 106 1.17 -0.50 2.82
CA ILE A 106 0.90 -1.44 3.90
C ILE A 106 -0.24 -2.37 3.49
N ALA A 107 -0.09 -3.67 3.75
CA ALA A 107 -1.16 -4.65 3.62
C ALA A 107 -1.22 -5.54 4.86
N LEU A 108 -2.42 -5.74 5.43
CA LEU A 108 -2.64 -6.64 6.57
C LEU A 108 -3.11 -8.00 6.09
N SER A 109 -2.62 -9.08 6.68
CA SER A 109 -3.08 -10.42 6.34
C SER A 109 -4.60 -10.59 6.49
N GLU A 110 -5.18 -11.34 5.56
CA GLU A 110 -6.60 -11.63 5.46
C GLU A 110 -6.89 -13.14 5.42
N THR A 111 -8.09 -13.49 5.91
CA THR A 111 -8.78 -14.77 5.76
C THR A 111 -10.22 -14.48 5.36
N ASP A 112 -10.72 -15.11 4.31
CA ASP A 112 -12.05 -14.85 3.71
C ASP A 112 -12.29 -13.35 3.43
N GLY A 113 -11.23 -12.64 3.04
CA GLY A 113 -11.26 -11.22 2.69
C GLY A 113 -11.34 -10.27 3.88
N ILE A 114 -11.27 -10.79 5.11
CA ILE A 114 -11.30 -10.03 6.37
C ILE A 114 -9.92 -10.06 7.01
N GLN A 115 -9.47 -8.91 7.51
CA GLN A 115 -8.19 -8.79 8.21
C GLN A 115 -8.17 -9.70 9.46
N ASP A 116 -7.15 -10.53 9.58
CA ASP A 116 -7.05 -11.54 10.64
C ASP A 116 -5.92 -11.28 11.64
N GLY A 117 -5.18 -10.18 11.46
CA GLY A 117 -4.22 -9.68 12.43
C GLY A 117 -3.01 -10.59 12.66
N ARG A 118 -2.69 -11.51 11.73
CA ARG A 118 -1.49 -12.35 11.83
C ARG A 118 -0.23 -11.56 11.48
N TRP A 119 -0.25 -10.85 10.35
CA TRP A 119 0.91 -10.16 9.80
C TRP A 119 0.57 -8.83 9.16
N VAL A 120 1.60 -7.98 9.02
CA VAL A 120 1.58 -6.80 8.17
C VAL A 120 2.71 -6.93 7.16
N PHE A 121 2.42 -6.64 5.89
CA PHE A 121 3.38 -6.62 4.81
C PHE A 121 3.64 -5.17 4.40
N ALA A 122 4.90 -4.88 4.06
CA ALA A 122 5.31 -3.59 3.55
C ALA A 122 6.32 -3.75 2.42
N ASN A 123 6.28 -2.87 1.43
CA ASN A 123 7.26 -2.87 0.33
C ASN A 123 8.31 -1.78 0.53
N GLY A 124 9.55 -2.10 0.18
CA GLY A 124 10.60 -1.13 -0.12
C GLY A 124 10.53 -0.78 -1.61
N ASN A 125 10.29 0.49 -1.93
CA ASN A 125 10.12 0.96 -3.30
C ASN A 125 11.46 1.22 -4.01
N ASN A 126 12.48 1.71 -3.28
CA ASN A 126 13.79 2.02 -3.87
C ASN A 126 14.59 0.76 -4.18
N THR A 127 14.77 -0.13 -3.18
CA THR A 127 15.36 -1.45 -3.38
C THR A 127 14.24 -2.48 -3.30
N PRO A 128 13.74 -3.00 -4.45
CA PRO A 128 12.56 -3.86 -4.52
C PRO A 128 12.58 -5.01 -3.53
N ARG A 129 11.90 -4.83 -2.40
CA ARG A 129 11.82 -5.81 -1.32
C ARG A 129 10.43 -5.81 -0.71
N ILE A 130 10.06 -6.92 -0.07
CA ILE A 130 8.88 -7.00 0.79
C ILE A 130 9.33 -7.45 2.17
N ALA A 131 8.86 -6.75 3.20
CA ALA A 131 8.99 -7.14 4.58
C ALA A 131 7.67 -7.73 5.11
N ARG A 132 7.78 -8.69 6.02
CA ARG A 132 6.69 -9.16 6.86
C ARG A 132 6.97 -8.80 8.32
N VAL A 133 6.04 -8.11 8.94
CA VAL A 133 5.99 -7.81 10.38
C VAL A 133 5.01 -8.77 11.04
N ASP A 134 5.45 -9.39 12.13
CA ASP A 134 4.62 -10.27 12.95
C ASP A 134 3.85 -9.44 13.99
N LEU A 135 2.51 -9.51 13.97
CA LEU A 135 1.66 -8.70 14.85
C LEU A 135 1.55 -9.24 16.28
N LYS A 136 2.01 -10.46 16.56
CA LYS A 136 2.17 -10.95 17.93
C LYS A 136 3.37 -10.30 18.61
N THR A 137 4.42 -10.00 17.85
CA THR A 137 5.69 -9.47 18.40
C THR A 137 5.96 -8.00 18.08
N PHE A 138 5.24 -7.43 17.10
CA PHE A 138 5.49 -6.10 16.52
C PHE A 138 6.96 -5.93 16.11
N ARG A 139 7.47 -6.92 15.38
CA ARG A 139 8.85 -6.95 14.83
C ARG A 139 8.83 -7.45 13.39
N THR A 140 9.74 -6.91 12.58
CA THR A 140 10.04 -7.45 11.25
C THR A 140 10.61 -8.85 11.41
N ALA A 141 9.93 -9.82 10.83
CA ALA A 141 10.26 -11.24 10.93
C ALA A 141 11.05 -11.73 9.71
N GLU A 142 10.84 -11.11 8.56
CA GLU A 142 11.41 -11.56 7.28
C GLU A 142 11.41 -10.41 6.28
N ILE A 143 12.46 -10.32 5.45
CA ILE A 143 12.54 -9.45 4.28
C ILE A 143 13.00 -10.30 3.09
N ILE A 144 12.31 -10.17 1.96
CA ILE A 144 12.66 -10.84 0.70
C ILE A 144 12.89 -9.80 -0.40
N GLU A 145 13.97 -9.95 -1.15
CA GLU A 145 14.28 -9.13 -2.33
C GLU A 145 13.62 -9.69 -3.58
N ILE A 146 13.08 -8.79 -4.40
CA ILE A 146 12.29 -9.10 -5.59
C ILE A 146 13.18 -8.91 -6.82
N PRO A 147 13.55 -9.99 -7.53
CA PRO A 147 14.37 -9.90 -8.73
C PRO A 147 13.57 -9.34 -9.91
N ASN A 148 14.27 -8.96 -10.98
CA ASN A 148 13.69 -8.45 -12.22
C ASN A 148 12.74 -7.26 -12.01
N SER A 149 13.06 -6.42 -11.01
CA SER A 149 12.15 -5.38 -10.53
C SER A 149 12.85 -4.06 -10.29
N ALA A 150 12.11 -2.96 -10.47
CA ALA A 150 12.51 -1.62 -10.10
C ALA A 150 11.29 -0.75 -9.77
N GLY A 151 11.44 0.12 -8.77
CA GLY A 151 10.35 0.94 -8.25
C GLY A 151 9.20 0.05 -7.79
N ASN A 152 9.41 -0.78 -6.78
CA ASN A 152 8.40 -1.75 -6.33
C ASN A 152 7.20 -1.00 -5.74
N HIS A 153 6.19 -0.66 -6.53
CA HIS A 153 5.13 0.28 -6.14
C HIS A 153 3.74 -0.34 -6.12
N SER A 154 3.40 -1.16 -7.13
CA SER A 154 2.15 -1.94 -7.15
C SER A 154 2.27 -3.14 -6.19
N SER A 155 2.55 -2.82 -4.92
CA SER A 155 3.13 -3.68 -3.91
C SER A 155 3.07 -3.02 -2.51
N PRO A 156 2.92 -3.78 -1.41
CA PRO A 156 2.39 -5.12 -1.40
C PRO A 156 0.87 -5.04 -1.52
N PHE A 157 0.30 -5.87 -2.39
CA PHE A 157 -1.14 -6.13 -2.38
C PHE A 157 -1.35 -7.61 -2.11
N ILE A 158 -2.40 -7.96 -1.39
CA ILE A 158 -2.60 -9.33 -0.91
C ILE A 158 -3.85 -9.95 -1.51
N THR A 159 -3.80 -11.26 -1.70
CA THR A 159 -4.99 -12.04 -2.08
C THR A 159 -5.89 -12.28 -0.87
N GLU A 160 -7.14 -12.64 -1.15
CA GLU A 160 -8.23 -12.73 -0.16
C GLU A 160 -7.93 -13.57 1.09
N ASN A 161 -7.11 -14.62 0.98
CA ASN A 161 -6.71 -15.46 2.12
C ASN A 161 -5.22 -15.38 2.41
N SER A 162 -4.57 -14.30 1.97
CA SER A 162 -3.12 -14.13 2.03
C SER A 162 -2.36 -15.29 1.37
N GLU A 163 -2.88 -15.89 0.30
CA GLU A 163 -2.16 -16.91 -0.48
C GLU A 163 -0.90 -16.32 -1.11
N TYR A 164 -1.02 -15.09 -1.62
CA TYR A 164 0.05 -14.34 -2.22
C TYR A 164 0.12 -12.90 -1.72
N VAL A 165 1.34 -12.41 -1.56
CA VAL A 165 1.68 -10.99 -1.56
C VAL A 165 2.22 -10.66 -2.95
N ILE A 166 1.76 -9.55 -3.53
CA ILE A 166 2.07 -9.17 -4.90
C ILE A 166 3.07 -8.03 -4.91
N ALA A 167 4.08 -8.13 -5.77
CA ALA A 167 5.04 -7.07 -6.05
C ALA A 167 5.17 -6.83 -7.55
N GLY A 168 4.67 -5.70 -8.04
CA GLY A 168 4.85 -5.29 -9.43
C GLY A 168 5.82 -4.11 -9.61
N THR A 169 6.53 -4.12 -10.73
CA THR A 169 7.44 -3.05 -11.14
C THR A 169 6.71 -1.76 -11.46
N ARG A 170 7.12 -0.62 -10.91
CA ARG A 170 6.71 0.68 -11.43
C ARG A 170 7.51 1.05 -12.66
N PHE A 171 8.81 0.79 -12.64
CA PHE A 171 9.70 1.14 -13.73
C PHE A 171 10.16 -0.14 -14.41
N SER A 172 9.86 -0.25 -15.71
CA SER A 172 10.37 -1.38 -16.47
C SER A 172 11.90 -1.33 -16.54
N VAL A 173 12.53 -2.50 -16.50
CA VAL A 173 13.98 -2.68 -16.55
C VAL A 173 14.33 -3.87 -17.45
N PRO A 174 15.57 -3.98 -17.96
CA PRO A 174 16.08 -5.25 -18.48
C PRO A 174 16.02 -6.31 -17.38
N LEU A 175 15.74 -7.57 -17.74
CA LEU A 175 15.70 -8.67 -16.77
C LEU A 175 17.11 -8.99 -16.27
N ASP A 176 17.23 -9.42 -15.02
CA ASP A 176 18.53 -9.64 -14.33
C ASP A 176 19.39 -10.72 -15.03
N ASN A 177 18.75 -11.61 -15.78
CA ASN A 177 19.42 -12.67 -16.55
C ASN A 177 19.86 -12.24 -17.96
N THR A 178 19.69 -10.96 -18.32
CA THR A 178 20.15 -10.38 -19.59
C THR A 178 21.38 -9.50 -19.38
N SER A 179 22.09 -9.15 -20.46
CA SER A 179 23.15 -8.14 -20.37
C SER A 179 22.54 -6.83 -19.88
N GLY A 180 22.90 -6.39 -18.68
CA GLY A 180 22.30 -5.20 -18.02
C GLY A 180 22.62 -3.87 -18.71
N ASP A 181 23.58 -3.85 -19.64
CA ASP A 181 23.89 -2.68 -20.45
C ASP A 181 23.00 -2.65 -21.71
N VAL A 182 21.83 -2.04 -21.56
CA VAL A 182 20.84 -1.87 -22.63
C VAL A 182 20.66 -0.37 -22.93
N PRO A 183 20.90 0.08 -24.18
CA PRO A 183 20.71 1.48 -24.54
C PRO A 183 19.27 1.97 -24.28
N ILE A 184 19.13 3.08 -23.56
CA ILE A 184 17.81 3.60 -23.14
C ILE A 184 16.90 3.96 -24.32
N ASN A 185 17.46 4.27 -25.50
CA ASN A 185 16.68 4.53 -26.72
C ASN A 185 15.99 3.28 -27.29
N THR A 186 16.31 2.08 -26.78
CA THR A 186 15.66 0.80 -27.11
C THR A 186 14.62 0.36 -26.07
N TYR A 187 14.13 1.30 -25.25
CA TYR A 187 13.24 1.02 -24.13
C TYR A 187 12.00 0.19 -24.53
N LYS A 188 11.37 0.56 -25.64
CA LYS A 188 10.09 -0.05 -26.07
C LYS A 188 10.24 -1.53 -26.42
N GLU A 189 11.43 -1.90 -26.89
CA GLU A 189 11.81 -3.23 -27.33
C GLU A 189 12.33 -4.07 -26.16
N ASN A 190 13.29 -3.53 -25.40
CA ASN A 190 14.14 -4.31 -24.50
C ASN A 190 13.72 -4.27 -23.03
N PHE A 191 13.01 -3.24 -22.59
CA PHE A 191 12.61 -3.11 -21.19
C PHE A 191 11.28 -3.82 -20.96
N LYS A 192 11.15 -4.51 -19.83
CA LYS A 192 9.97 -5.29 -19.45
C LYS A 192 9.54 -4.93 -18.03
N GLY A 193 8.24 -5.10 -17.78
CA GLY A 193 7.71 -5.09 -16.43
C GLY A 193 7.64 -6.53 -15.90
N THR A 194 7.58 -6.68 -14.59
CA THR A 194 7.27 -7.96 -13.96
C THR A 194 6.23 -7.77 -12.86
N VAL A 195 5.41 -8.79 -12.66
CA VAL A 195 4.52 -8.91 -11.50
C VAL A 195 4.87 -10.20 -10.79
N SER A 196 5.32 -10.09 -9.56
CA SER A 196 5.76 -11.21 -8.73
C SER A 196 4.64 -11.64 -7.79
N PHE A 197 4.40 -12.94 -7.73
CA PHE A 197 3.51 -13.57 -6.77
C PHE A 197 4.37 -14.25 -5.70
N ILE A 198 4.39 -13.67 -4.50
CA ILE A 198 5.14 -14.18 -3.35
C ILE A 198 4.18 -15.01 -2.52
N ALA A 199 4.36 -16.33 -2.51
CA ALA A 199 3.55 -17.22 -1.70
C ALA A 199 3.81 -16.96 -0.22
N VAL A 200 2.76 -17.05 0.59
CA VAL A 200 2.85 -16.95 2.05
C VAL A 200 2.42 -18.29 2.65
N ASP A 201 3.30 -18.90 3.43
CA ASP A 201 2.95 -20.10 4.17
C ASP A 201 1.83 -19.80 5.19
N LYS A 202 0.74 -20.57 5.14
CA LYS A 202 -0.48 -20.30 5.93
C LYS A 202 -0.26 -20.32 7.44
N THR A 203 0.75 -21.07 7.91
CA THR A 203 1.00 -21.27 9.34
C THR A 203 2.07 -20.33 9.86
N SER A 204 3.23 -20.30 9.20
CA SER A 204 4.41 -19.55 9.63
C SER A 204 4.48 -18.13 9.06
N GLY A 205 3.75 -17.85 7.98
CA GLY A 205 3.85 -16.60 7.23
C GLY A 205 5.10 -16.50 6.36
N LYS A 206 5.93 -17.54 6.30
CA LYS A 206 7.18 -17.52 5.53
C LYS A 206 6.91 -17.18 4.07
N MET A 207 7.68 -16.25 3.53
CA MET A 207 7.54 -15.78 2.16
C MET A 207 8.45 -16.57 1.20
N SER A 208 7.95 -16.84 0.01
CA SER A 208 8.77 -17.36 -1.09
C SER A 208 8.26 -16.86 -2.43
N ILE A 209 9.16 -16.45 -3.33
CA ILE A 209 8.76 -16.10 -4.69
C ILE A 209 8.24 -17.37 -5.37
N SER A 210 6.97 -17.38 -5.76
CA SER A 210 6.33 -18.52 -6.40
C SER A 210 6.51 -18.46 -7.90
N PHE A 211 6.12 -17.35 -8.52
CA PHE A 211 6.33 -17.09 -9.95
C PHE A 211 6.31 -15.58 -10.24
N GLN A 212 6.82 -15.22 -11.42
CA GLN A 212 6.67 -13.87 -11.98
C GLN A 212 5.95 -13.96 -13.32
N VAL A 213 5.04 -13.03 -13.56
CA VAL A 213 4.43 -12.82 -14.87
C VAL A 213 5.22 -11.75 -15.60
N LEU A 214 5.78 -12.11 -16.75
CA LEU A 214 6.47 -11.17 -17.62
C LEU A 214 5.44 -10.26 -18.28
N MET A 215 5.63 -8.95 -18.14
CA MET A 215 4.72 -7.94 -18.66
C MET A 215 5.39 -7.06 -19.72
N PRO A 216 4.59 -6.36 -20.56
CA PRO A 216 5.11 -5.29 -21.40
C PRO A 216 5.87 -4.25 -20.58
N GLY A 217 6.83 -3.58 -21.21
CA GLY A 217 7.61 -2.49 -20.62
C GLY A 217 6.81 -1.21 -20.40
N VAL A 218 5.75 -1.27 -19.60
CA VAL A 218 4.88 -0.16 -19.20
C VAL A 218 5.03 0.08 -17.69
N ASN A 219 4.55 1.20 -17.19
CA ASN A 219 4.61 1.49 -15.76
C ASN A 219 3.29 1.15 -15.07
N PHE A 220 3.37 0.30 -14.04
CA PHE A 220 2.26 -0.01 -13.14
C PHE A 220 2.25 0.96 -11.97
N ASP A 221 1.05 1.30 -11.50
CA ASP A 221 0.89 2.20 -10.35
C ASP A 221 0.39 1.43 -9.13
N LEU A 222 -0.91 1.13 -9.09
CA LEU A 222 -1.57 0.42 -8.01
C LEU A 222 -2.02 -0.95 -8.46
N ALA A 223 -2.33 -1.81 -7.49
CA ALA A 223 -2.96 -3.08 -7.76
C ALA A 223 -4.03 -3.42 -6.73
N ARG A 224 -4.87 -4.42 -7.02
CA ARG A 224 -5.83 -4.97 -6.05
C ARG A 224 -6.22 -6.39 -6.43
N ALA A 225 -6.22 -7.28 -5.44
CA ALA A 225 -6.77 -8.62 -5.62
C ALA A 225 -8.30 -8.57 -5.56
N GLY A 226 -8.94 -9.36 -6.41
CA GLY A 226 -10.35 -9.66 -6.31
C GLY A 226 -10.66 -10.48 -5.05
N LYS A 227 -11.87 -10.31 -4.53
CA LYS A 227 -12.43 -11.04 -3.38
C LYS A 227 -13.80 -11.62 -3.75
N GLY A 228 -14.27 -12.63 -3.01
CA GLY A 228 -15.56 -13.26 -3.22
C GLY A 228 -15.74 -13.74 -4.66
N VAL A 229 -16.73 -13.18 -5.37
CA VAL A 229 -17.02 -13.54 -6.78
C VAL A 229 -15.85 -13.27 -7.76
N SER A 230 -14.92 -12.40 -7.37
CA SER A 230 -13.72 -12.05 -8.16
C SER A 230 -12.44 -12.68 -7.63
N HIS A 231 -12.54 -13.58 -6.64
CA HIS A 231 -11.40 -14.35 -6.14
C HIS A 231 -10.67 -15.06 -7.30
N GLY A 232 -9.33 -15.06 -7.25
CA GLY A 232 -8.49 -15.58 -8.34
C GLY A 232 -8.03 -14.51 -9.34
N TRP A 233 -8.61 -13.31 -9.30
CA TRP A 233 -8.18 -12.19 -10.15
C TRP A 233 -7.31 -11.19 -9.40
N MET A 234 -6.39 -10.56 -10.13
CA MET A 234 -5.56 -9.44 -9.68
C MET A 234 -5.59 -8.35 -10.76
N PHE A 235 -5.80 -7.11 -10.34
CA PHE A 235 -5.92 -5.96 -11.24
C PHE A 235 -4.78 -4.97 -10.99
N PHE A 236 -4.23 -4.39 -12.06
CA PHE A 236 -3.14 -3.40 -12.00
C PHE A 236 -3.50 -2.19 -12.83
N SER A 237 -3.32 -0.98 -12.29
CA SER A 237 -3.40 0.25 -13.07
C SER A 237 -2.10 0.51 -13.82
N CYS A 238 -2.24 1.14 -14.99
CA CYS A 238 -1.12 1.58 -15.81
C CYS A 238 -1.27 3.07 -16.10
N TYR A 239 -0.16 3.81 -16.00
CA TYR A 239 -0.12 5.25 -16.32
C TYR A 239 0.82 5.59 -17.48
N ASN A 240 1.65 4.65 -17.92
CA ASN A 240 2.61 4.86 -19.00
C ASN A 240 2.47 3.77 -20.07
N SER A 241 1.28 3.67 -20.67
CA SER A 241 1.06 2.75 -21.79
C SER A 241 1.82 3.17 -23.06
N GLU A 242 2.31 4.41 -23.10
CA GLU A 242 3.15 5.00 -24.16
C GLU A 242 4.58 4.45 -24.14
N LYS A 243 5.00 3.85 -23.02
CA LYS A 243 6.38 3.40 -22.78
C LYS A 243 7.38 4.56 -22.92
N ALA A 244 7.00 5.72 -22.39
CA ALA A 244 7.91 6.85 -22.28
C ALA A 244 9.04 6.54 -21.28
N ASN A 245 10.23 7.05 -21.54
CA ASN A 245 11.43 6.86 -20.73
C ASN A 245 12.08 8.18 -20.30
N THR A 246 11.54 9.32 -20.72
CA THR A 246 12.00 10.67 -20.35
C THR A 246 10.78 11.56 -20.11
N LEU A 247 10.91 12.52 -19.18
CA LEU A 247 9.87 13.51 -18.86
C LEU A 247 8.49 12.86 -18.73
N LEU A 248 8.34 11.90 -17.81
CA LEU A 248 7.12 11.09 -17.69
C LEU A 248 5.89 11.95 -17.40
N GLU A 249 6.07 13.08 -16.73
CA GLU A 249 5.03 14.09 -16.46
C GLU A 249 4.44 14.69 -17.74
N VAL A 250 5.20 14.65 -18.83
CA VAL A 250 4.79 15.16 -20.15
C VAL A 250 4.48 14.03 -21.12
N ASN A 251 5.18 12.90 -21.04
CA ASN A 251 5.15 11.88 -22.09
C ASN A 251 4.37 10.61 -21.72
N ALA A 252 4.06 10.40 -20.44
CA ALA A 252 3.14 9.34 -20.01
C ALA A 252 1.70 9.89 -19.96
N SER A 253 0.71 8.99 -19.97
CA SER A 253 -0.72 9.34 -19.93
C SER A 253 -1.14 10.36 -20.99
N GLN A 254 -0.55 10.28 -22.19
CA GLN A 254 -0.85 11.16 -23.33
C GLN A 254 -2.10 10.72 -24.07
N LYS A 255 -2.45 9.43 -23.97
CA LYS A 255 -3.71 8.92 -24.49
C LYS A 255 -4.86 9.37 -23.58
N ASP A 256 -6.05 9.52 -24.16
CA ASP A 256 -7.28 9.80 -23.42
C ASP A 256 -7.57 8.74 -22.34
N LYS A 257 -7.10 7.50 -22.55
CA LYS A 257 -7.20 6.39 -21.61
C LYS A 257 -5.96 5.49 -21.69
N ASP A 258 -5.49 5.09 -20.52
CA ASP A 258 -4.66 3.90 -20.34
C ASP A 258 -5.53 2.65 -20.16
N PHE A 259 -4.98 1.56 -19.61
CA PHE A 259 -5.68 0.31 -19.39
C PHE A 259 -5.44 -0.24 -17.97
N ILE A 260 -6.33 -1.16 -17.57
CA ILE A 260 -6.13 -2.05 -16.43
C ILE A 260 -5.64 -3.39 -16.96
N ILE A 261 -4.60 -3.95 -16.36
CA ILE A 261 -4.23 -5.35 -16.57
C ILE A 261 -4.99 -6.20 -15.56
N ALA A 262 -5.60 -7.28 -16.03
CA ALA A 262 -6.21 -8.29 -15.19
C ALA A 262 -5.44 -9.60 -15.35
N VAL A 263 -4.93 -10.14 -14.24
CA VAL A 263 -4.26 -11.43 -14.18
C VAL A 263 -5.16 -12.39 -13.41
N ASN A 264 -5.52 -13.52 -14.03
CA ASN A 264 -6.08 -14.65 -13.31
C ASN A 264 -4.91 -15.53 -12.83
N TRP A 265 -4.72 -15.62 -11.52
CA TRP A 265 -3.62 -16.35 -10.91
C TRP A 265 -4.00 -17.77 -10.49
N LYS A 266 -5.27 -18.16 -10.69
CA LYS A 266 -5.80 -19.47 -10.34
C LYS A 266 -5.93 -20.40 -11.55
#